data_AF-A0A941VQB6-F1
#
_entry.id   AF-A0A941VQB6-F1
#
_cell.length_a   1.000
_cell.length_b   1.000
_cell.length_c   1.000
_cell.angle_alpha   90.00
_cell.angle_beta   90.00
_cell.angle_gamma   90.00
#
_symmetry.space_group_name_H-M   'P 1'
#
loop_
_entity.id
_entity.type
_entity.pdbx_description
1 polymer ?
#
loop_
_entity_poly.entity_id
_entity_poly.type
_entity_poly.pdbx_seq_one_letter_code
_entity_poly.pdbx_strand_id
1 'polypeptide(L)'
;MPLPEPMMCLIRGKAAQPAADAVKALAERVLAQHGESVQAIVFYGSCLRSGDDRGGMVDLYAVVDRYRSAYRSGVWALLNKLLPPNVFYLEISADGRVVRAKYSILSLADLERGVSPAWFHSYLWGRFAQPTALLYARSPEAAERVRAALGQAVVTFLSRVIPCLPAQFSVKDLWLKGLSLSYRAELRAERPEKVAGLFQASSDYYEEIT
;
A
#
# COMPACT_ATOMS: atom_id res chain seq x y z
N MET A 1 -9.62 -19.90 1.25
CA MET A 1 -9.22 -20.34 -0.11
C MET A 1 -7.77 -19.91 -0.29
N PRO A 2 -6.87 -20.78 -0.75
CA PRO A 2 -5.49 -20.38 -1.04
C PRO A 2 -5.47 -19.32 -2.15
N LEU A 3 -4.53 -18.38 -2.09
CA LEU A 3 -4.36 -17.37 -3.13
C LEU A 3 -3.84 -18.03 -4.42
N PRO A 4 -4.32 -17.61 -5.62
CA PRO A 4 -3.84 -18.18 -6.88
C PRO A 4 -2.33 -17.96 -7.07
N GLU A 5 -1.59 -19.01 -7.42
CA GLU A 5 -0.13 -18.92 -7.60
C GLU A 5 0.29 -17.91 -8.70
N PRO A 6 -0.39 -17.83 -9.87
CA PRO A 6 -0.05 -16.82 -10.88
C PRO A 6 -0.13 -15.38 -10.35
N MET A 7 -1.16 -15.07 -9.55
CA MET A 7 -1.32 -13.78 -8.88
C MET A 7 -0.18 -13.51 -7.91
N MET A 8 0.20 -14.51 -7.11
CA MET A 8 1.31 -14.40 -6.16
C MET A 8 2.66 -14.20 -6.86
N CYS A 9 2.88 -14.85 -8.01
CA CYS A 9 4.06 -14.62 -8.84
C CYS A 9 4.12 -13.17 -9.36
N LEU A 10 3.01 -12.63 -9.85
CA LEU A 10 2.94 -11.23 -10.29
C LEU A 10 3.22 -10.27 -9.13
N ILE A 11 2.62 -10.50 -7.95
CA ILE A 11 2.84 -9.69 -6.76
C ILE A 11 4.30 -9.74 -6.32
N ARG A 12 4.92 -10.92 -6.30
CA ARG A 12 6.35 -11.07 -5.99
C ARG A 12 7.22 -10.29 -6.97
N GLY A 13 6.93 -10.38 -8.27
CA GLY A 13 7.64 -9.65 -9.32
C GLY A 13 7.53 -8.14 -9.18
N LYS A 14 6.31 -7.61 -8.98
CA LYS A 14 6.08 -6.17 -8.78
C LYS A 14 6.66 -5.67 -7.47
N ALA A 15 6.51 -6.42 -6.38
CA ALA A 15 7.07 -6.06 -5.08
C ALA A 15 8.60 -6.01 -5.09
N ALA A 16 9.26 -6.79 -5.95
CA ALA A 16 10.71 -6.82 -6.11
C ALA A 16 11.27 -5.75 -7.05
N GLN A 17 10.43 -4.92 -7.67
CA GLN A 17 10.91 -3.88 -8.57
C GLN A 17 11.79 -2.86 -7.82
N PRO A 18 12.94 -2.48 -8.39
CA PRO A 18 13.84 -1.53 -7.75
C PRO A 18 13.16 -0.16 -7.66
N ALA A 19 13.20 0.43 -6.46
CA ALA A 19 12.83 1.83 -6.26
C ALA A 19 14.04 2.75 -6.52
N ALA A 20 13.76 4.01 -6.83
CA ALA A 20 14.80 5.05 -6.93
C ALA A 20 15.57 5.19 -5.61
N ASP A 21 16.85 5.56 -5.69
CA ASP A 21 17.74 5.59 -4.52
C ASP A 21 17.27 6.62 -3.48
N ALA A 22 16.69 7.73 -3.90
CA ALA A 22 15.99 8.68 -3.05
C ALA A 22 14.87 8.03 -2.19
N VAL A 23 14.12 7.09 -2.75
CA VAL A 23 13.03 6.37 -2.05
C VAL A 23 13.60 5.34 -1.08
N LYS A 24 14.71 4.68 -1.44
CA LYS A 24 15.44 3.79 -0.53
C LYS A 24 15.99 4.56 0.67
N ALA A 25 16.59 5.73 0.44
CA ALA A 25 17.09 6.60 1.50
C ALA A 25 15.97 7.02 2.47
N LEU A 26 14.76 7.29 1.97
CA LEU A 26 13.59 7.54 2.84
C LEU A 26 13.25 6.31 3.71
N ALA A 27 13.25 5.12 3.12
CA ALA A 27 13.00 3.88 3.85
C ALA A 27 14.07 3.63 4.94
N GLU A 28 15.36 3.88 4.63
CA GLU A 28 16.44 3.79 5.60
C GLU A 28 16.26 4.76 6.78
N ARG A 29 15.77 5.97 6.53
CA ARG A 29 15.44 6.92 7.62
C ARG A 29 14.28 6.44 8.49
N VAL A 30 13.26 5.81 7.89
CA VAL A 30 12.18 5.18 8.65
C VAL A 30 12.72 4.02 9.50
N LEU A 31 13.61 3.19 8.95
CA LEU A 31 14.28 2.12 9.69
C LEU A 31 15.15 2.66 10.83
N ALA A 32 15.89 3.73 10.62
CA ALA A 32 16.71 4.35 11.65
C ALA A 32 15.86 4.91 12.81
N GLN A 33 14.64 5.37 12.53
CA GLN A 33 13.72 5.89 13.56
C GLN A 33 13.04 4.80 14.38
N HIS A 34 12.61 3.71 13.74
CA HIS A 34 11.77 2.68 14.35
C HIS A 34 12.53 1.37 14.67
N GLY A 35 13.76 1.25 14.19
CA GLY A 35 14.68 0.15 14.48
C GLY A 35 14.09 -1.23 14.16
N GLU A 36 14.37 -2.18 15.05
CA GLU A 36 13.97 -3.58 14.91
C GLU A 36 12.46 -3.82 14.97
N SER A 37 11.66 -2.81 15.31
CA SER A 37 10.20 -2.95 15.33
C SER A 37 9.61 -3.10 13.92
N VAL A 38 10.32 -2.61 12.89
CA VAL A 38 9.89 -2.65 11.49
C VAL A 38 10.12 -4.04 10.91
N GLN A 39 9.02 -4.67 10.48
CA GLN A 39 9.01 -5.94 9.79
C GLN A 39 9.13 -5.76 8.28
N ALA A 40 8.52 -4.71 7.73
CA ALA A 40 8.61 -4.37 6.33
C ALA A 40 8.33 -2.89 6.06
N ILE A 41 8.81 -2.39 4.94
CA ILE A 41 8.42 -1.07 4.41
C ILE A 41 7.83 -1.26 3.03
N VAL A 42 6.56 -0.88 2.89
CA VAL A 42 5.83 -0.94 1.62
C VAL A 42 5.74 0.46 1.04
N PHE A 43 6.04 0.58 -0.24
CA PHE A 43 5.91 1.81 -1.00
C PHE A 43 4.69 1.75 -1.90
N TYR A 44 3.87 2.79 -1.77
CA TYR A 44 2.65 3.02 -2.55
C TYR A 44 2.73 4.42 -3.20
N GLY A 45 1.93 4.64 -4.25
CA GLY A 45 1.56 5.99 -4.68
C GLY A 45 2.08 6.43 -6.04
N SER A 46 1.77 7.67 -6.40
CA SER A 46 1.98 8.24 -7.74
C SER A 46 3.46 8.36 -8.13
N CYS A 47 4.37 8.49 -7.16
CA CYS A 47 5.81 8.53 -7.43
C CYS A 47 6.36 7.18 -7.91
N LEU A 48 5.72 6.05 -7.57
CA LEU A 48 6.05 4.74 -8.15
C LEU A 48 5.65 4.68 -9.64
N ARG A 49 4.63 5.47 -10.03
CA ARG A 49 3.97 5.41 -11.34
C ARG A 49 4.53 6.39 -12.36
N SER A 50 4.99 7.56 -11.94
CA SER A 50 5.41 8.63 -12.85
C SER A 50 6.91 8.68 -13.10
N GLY A 51 7.74 8.04 -12.27
CA GLY A 51 9.20 8.16 -12.35
C GLY A 51 9.74 9.59 -12.15
N ASP A 52 8.85 10.57 -11.92
CA ASP A 52 9.15 11.98 -11.74
C ASP A 52 9.17 12.30 -10.24
N ASP A 53 10.38 12.50 -9.74
CA ASP A 53 10.73 12.86 -8.36
C ASP A 53 10.60 14.36 -8.10
N ARG A 54 10.15 15.14 -9.09
CA ARG A 54 10.07 16.60 -9.02
C ARG A 54 8.83 17.06 -8.26
N GLY A 55 8.89 16.95 -6.93
CA GLY A 55 7.91 17.55 -6.00
C GLY A 55 6.78 16.62 -5.55
N GLY A 56 6.82 15.34 -5.94
CA GLY A 56 5.88 14.33 -5.49
C GLY A 56 6.13 13.89 -4.04
N MET A 57 5.06 13.76 -3.25
CA MET A 57 5.13 13.23 -1.89
C MET A 57 5.04 11.71 -1.92
N VAL A 58 6.09 11.03 -1.47
CA VAL A 58 6.19 9.56 -1.41
C VAL A 58 5.28 9.03 -0.30
N ASP A 59 4.56 7.94 -0.58
CA ASP A 59 3.61 7.28 0.32
C ASP A 59 4.22 5.98 0.86
N LEU A 60 4.67 5.95 2.12
CA LEU A 60 5.29 4.77 2.74
C LEU A 60 4.40 4.15 3.82
N TYR A 61 4.49 2.84 3.99
CA TYR A 61 3.92 2.11 5.12
C TYR A 61 5.03 1.38 5.85
N ALA A 62 5.28 1.77 7.10
CA ALA A 62 6.11 1.02 8.02
C ALA A 62 5.25 -0.06 8.68
N VAL A 63 5.43 -1.31 8.25
CA VAL A 63 4.77 -2.46 8.83
C VAL A 63 5.58 -2.91 10.04
N VAL A 64 4.98 -2.85 11.23
CA VAL A 64 5.64 -3.17 12.50
C VAL A 64 5.07 -4.44 13.14
N ASP A 65 5.83 -5.09 14.01
CA ASP A 65 5.31 -6.27 14.74
C ASP A 65 4.18 -5.88 15.71
N ARG A 66 4.44 -4.89 16.57
CA ARG A 66 3.46 -4.36 17.54
C ARG A 66 3.59 -2.85 17.62
N TYR A 67 2.48 -2.13 17.73
CA TYR A 67 2.54 -0.68 17.92
C TYR A 67 3.32 -0.27 19.18
N ARG A 68 3.25 -1.06 20.26
CA ARG A 68 4.02 -0.78 21.49
C ARG A 68 5.54 -0.77 21.31
N SER A 69 6.09 -1.49 20.32
CA SER A 69 7.53 -1.47 20.05
C SER A 69 7.94 -0.33 19.09
N ALA A 70 6.99 0.23 18.34
CA ALA A 70 7.20 1.40 17.46
C ALA A 70 7.04 2.75 18.19
N TYR A 71 6.34 2.79 19.33
CA TYR A 71 6.11 4.01 20.10
C TYR A 71 6.68 3.89 21.52
N ARG A 72 7.58 4.81 21.90
CA ARG A 72 8.19 4.87 23.25
C ARG A 72 7.17 5.05 24.39
N SER A 73 5.91 5.38 24.14
CA SER A 73 4.88 5.57 25.16
C SER A 73 3.57 4.82 24.84
N GLY A 74 3.09 4.04 25.80
CA GLY A 74 1.96 3.11 25.62
C GLY A 74 0.60 3.75 25.31
N VAL A 75 0.46 5.06 25.52
CA VAL A 75 -0.76 5.83 25.22
C VAL A 75 -0.96 6.01 23.71
N TRP A 76 0.13 6.24 22.95
CA TRP A 76 0.08 6.37 21.49
C TRP A 76 -0.17 5.03 20.79
N ALA A 77 0.23 3.91 21.40
CA ALA A 77 -0.09 2.57 20.90
C ALA A 77 -1.58 2.23 21.07
N LEU A 78 -2.24 2.75 22.12
CA LEU A 78 -3.68 2.53 22.35
C LEU A 78 -4.53 3.42 21.44
N LEU A 79 -4.13 4.69 21.26
CA LEU A 79 -4.81 5.62 20.34
C LEU A 79 -4.71 5.18 18.86
N ASN A 80 -3.60 4.58 18.43
CA ASN A 80 -3.49 4.00 17.07
C ASN A 80 -4.40 2.80 16.82
N LYS A 81 -4.82 2.08 17.86
CA LYS A 81 -5.81 1.00 17.70
C LYS A 81 -7.22 1.57 17.45
N LEU A 82 -7.46 2.82 17.86
CA LEU A 82 -8.76 3.49 17.79
C LEU A 82 -8.87 4.53 16.66
N LEU A 83 -7.75 5.09 16.19
CA LEU A 83 -7.68 6.13 15.15
C LEU A 83 -6.99 5.58 13.89
N PRO A 84 -7.33 6.11 12.69
CA PRO A 84 -6.65 5.75 11.45
C PRO A 84 -5.13 5.93 11.58
N PRO A 85 -4.31 5.13 10.86
CA PRO A 85 -2.88 5.05 11.10
C PRO A 85 -2.23 6.43 11.06
N ASN A 86 -1.47 6.78 12.10
CA ASN A 86 -0.77 8.06 12.17
C ASN A 86 0.10 8.25 10.93
N VAL A 87 -0.10 9.37 10.25
CA VAL A 87 0.68 9.77 9.07
C VAL A 87 1.77 10.73 9.52
N PHE A 88 3.02 10.31 9.41
CA PHE A 88 4.20 11.09 9.74
C PHE A 88 4.78 11.75 8.49
N TYR A 89 5.37 12.93 8.66
CA TYR A 89 6.09 13.62 7.61
C TYR A 89 7.60 13.38 7.75
N LEU A 90 8.26 13.11 6.62
CA LEU A 90 9.71 12.96 6.52
C LEU A 90 10.22 13.74 5.31
N GLU A 91 11.31 14.48 5.49
CA GLU A 91 11.99 15.20 4.42
C GLU A 91 13.49 14.90 4.50
N ILE A 92 14.08 14.59 3.35
CA ILE A 92 15.53 14.33 3.21
C ILE A 92 16.08 15.08 2.00
N SER A 93 17.36 15.43 2.07
CA SER A 93 18.12 15.87 0.91
C SER A 93 18.84 14.67 0.30
N ALA A 94 18.49 14.32 -0.94
CA ALA A 94 19.13 13.26 -1.72
C ALA A 94 19.53 13.83 -3.09
N ASP A 95 20.78 13.62 -3.51
CA ASP A 95 21.32 14.08 -4.80
C ASP A 95 21.08 15.58 -5.10
N GLY A 96 21.23 16.42 -4.07
CA GLY A 96 21.02 17.88 -4.19
C GLY A 96 19.55 18.29 -4.37
N ARG A 97 18.60 17.36 -4.19
CA ARG A 97 17.16 17.60 -4.24
C ARG A 97 16.51 17.30 -2.89
N VAL A 98 15.43 18.01 -2.60
CA VAL A 98 14.59 17.75 -1.41
C VAL A 98 13.52 16.74 -1.78
N VAL A 99 13.54 15.60 -1.10
CA VAL A 99 12.59 14.49 -1.28
C VAL A 99 11.72 14.39 -0.04
N ARG A 100 10.41 14.31 -0.25
CA ARG A 100 9.40 14.35 0.82
C ARG A 100 8.62 13.05 0.83
N ALA A 101 8.39 12.50 2.01
CA ALA A 101 7.54 11.36 2.21
C ALA A 101 6.52 11.63 3.32
N LYS A 102 5.34 11.05 3.16
CA LYS A 102 4.50 10.71 4.30
C LYS A 102 4.60 9.21 4.54
N TYR A 103 4.73 8.81 5.80
CA TYR A 103 4.73 7.40 6.15
C TYR A 103 3.70 7.09 7.23
N SER A 104 3.02 5.96 7.07
CA SER A 104 2.02 5.46 8.01
C SER A 104 2.57 4.25 8.74
N ILE A 105 2.29 4.12 10.04
CA ILE A 105 2.67 2.94 10.81
C ILE A 105 1.47 2.00 10.91
N LEU A 106 1.66 0.73 10.52
CA LEU A 106 0.62 -0.29 10.54
C LEU A 106 1.18 -1.57 11.15
N SER A 107 0.47 -2.21 12.08
CA SER A 107 0.94 -3.52 12.58
C SER A 107 0.72 -4.59 11.51
N LEU A 108 1.56 -5.62 11.48
CA LEU A 108 1.37 -6.72 10.53
C LEU A 108 0.01 -7.42 10.73
N ALA A 109 -0.43 -7.56 11.98
CA ALA A 109 -1.74 -8.11 12.30
C ALA A 109 -2.92 -7.24 11.80
N ASP A 110 -2.79 -5.91 11.88
CA ASP A 110 -3.83 -4.99 11.38
C ASP A 110 -3.79 -4.82 9.87
N LEU A 111 -2.62 -4.99 9.23
CA LEU A 111 -2.52 -5.15 7.78
C LEU A 111 -3.31 -6.38 7.34
N GLU A 112 -2.99 -7.55 7.90
CA GLU A 112 -3.66 -8.82 7.58
C GLU A 112 -5.18 -8.75 7.84
N ARG A 113 -5.58 -8.17 8.98
CA ARG A 113 -7.01 -7.96 9.26
C ARG A 113 -7.64 -6.97 8.29
N GLY A 114 -6.97 -5.86 8.03
CA GLY A 114 -7.46 -4.73 7.24
C GLY A 114 -7.64 -5.03 5.75
N VAL A 115 -6.90 -6.01 5.23
CA VAL A 115 -7.07 -6.51 3.86
C VAL A 115 -8.01 -7.71 3.76
N SER A 116 -8.45 -8.26 4.89
CA SER A 116 -9.34 -9.43 4.92
C SER A 116 -10.79 -9.09 4.56
N PRO A 117 -11.60 -10.09 4.14
CA PRO A 117 -13.02 -9.89 3.90
C PRO A 117 -13.82 -9.49 5.15
N ALA A 118 -13.28 -9.66 6.36
CA ALA A 118 -13.93 -9.25 7.60
C ALA A 118 -13.84 -7.72 7.83
N TRP A 119 -12.93 -7.03 7.13
CA TRP A 119 -12.78 -5.59 7.26
C TRP A 119 -13.82 -4.84 6.41
N PHE A 120 -14.45 -3.83 7.00
CA PHE A 120 -15.51 -3.08 6.34
C PHE A 120 -14.95 -1.96 5.45
N HIS A 121 -13.96 -1.20 5.93
CA HIS A 121 -13.48 0.01 5.25
C HIS A 121 -12.58 -0.32 4.06
N SER A 122 -12.85 0.30 2.90
CA SER A 122 -12.10 0.10 1.66
C SER A 122 -10.68 0.65 1.64
N TYR A 123 -10.32 1.45 2.63
CA TYR A 123 -9.05 2.17 2.66
C TYR A 123 -7.81 1.28 2.55
N LEU A 124 -7.80 0.12 3.23
CA LEU A 124 -6.63 -0.77 3.21
C LEU A 124 -6.64 -1.69 2.00
N TRP A 125 -7.67 -2.52 1.82
CA TRP A 125 -7.69 -3.43 0.67
C TRP A 125 -7.77 -2.71 -0.68
N GLY A 126 -8.45 -1.56 -0.79
CA GLY A 126 -8.50 -0.78 -2.03
C GLY A 126 -7.17 -0.12 -2.39
N ARG A 127 -6.33 0.16 -1.40
CA ARG A 127 -4.98 0.71 -1.58
C ARG A 127 -3.96 -0.38 -1.89
N PHE A 128 -3.99 -1.47 -1.14
CA PHE A 128 -3.04 -2.57 -1.28
C PHE A 128 -3.37 -3.54 -2.43
N ALA A 129 -4.55 -3.44 -3.04
CA ALA A 129 -4.87 -4.12 -4.31
C ALA A 129 -4.25 -3.46 -5.55
N GLN A 130 -3.72 -2.24 -5.41
CA GLN A 130 -3.00 -1.53 -6.47
C GLN A 130 -1.51 -1.91 -6.47
N PRO A 131 -0.74 -1.57 -7.52
CA PRO A 131 0.70 -1.81 -7.54
C PRO A 131 1.44 -1.22 -6.34
N THR A 132 2.21 -2.07 -5.65
CA THR A 132 3.06 -1.68 -4.51
C THR A 132 4.44 -2.32 -4.62
N ALA A 133 5.47 -1.62 -4.14
CA ALA A 133 6.82 -2.13 -4.02
C ALA A 133 7.16 -2.46 -2.55
N LEU A 134 7.96 -3.50 -2.32
CA LEU A 134 8.49 -3.87 -1.01
C LEU A 134 9.92 -3.35 -0.90
N LEU A 135 10.11 -2.21 -0.20
CA LEU A 135 11.42 -1.57 -0.09
C LEU A 135 12.34 -2.27 0.92
N TYR A 136 11.76 -2.85 1.95
CA TYR A 136 12.48 -3.53 3.01
C TYR A 136 11.61 -4.65 3.59
N ALA A 137 12.24 -5.75 3.96
CA ALA A 137 11.69 -6.75 4.84
C ALA A 137 12.77 -7.25 5.80
N ARG A 138 12.43 -7.41 7.07
CA ARG A 138 13.35 -7.87 8.11
C ARG A 138 13.78 -9.32 7.89
N SER A 139 12.87 -10.15 7.37
CA SER A 139 13.12 -11.56 7.10
C SER A 139 12.32 -12.04 5.88
N PRO A 140 12.70 -13.18 5.27
CA PRO A 140 11.92 -13.79 4.19
C PRO A 140 10.46 -14.08 4.58
N GLU A 141 10.21 -14.47 5.84
CA GLU A 141 8.87 -14.73 6.36
C GLU A 141 8.04 -13.45 6.44
N ALA A 142 8.63 -12.35 6.91
CA ALA A 142 7.96 -11.05 6.93
C ALA A 142 7.61 -10.58 5.51
N ALA A 143 8.54 -10.75 4.56
CA ALA A 143 8.30 -10.43 3.15
C ALA A 143 7.11 -11.24 2.59
N GLU A 144 7.06 -12.54 2.87
CA GLU A 144 5.98 -13.40 2.34
C GLU A 144 4.63 -13.10 2.98
N ARG A 145 4.58 -12.80 4.28
CA ARG A 145 3.34 -12.37 4.94
C ARG A 145 2.80 -11.07 4.35
N VAL A 146 3.67 -10.10 4.06
CA VAL A 146 3.27 -8.86 3.40
C VAL A 146 2.74 -9.13 1.99
N ARG A 147 3.43 -9.95 1.19
CA ARG A 147 2.96 -10.31 -0.16
C ARG A 147 1.63 -11.06 -0.14
N ALA A 148 1.44 -11.98 0.81
CA ALA A 148 0.18 -12.66 1.02
C ALA A 148 -0.94 -11.67 1.39
N ALA A 149 -0.65 -10.67 2.22
CA ALA A 149 -1.59 -9.60 2.53
C ALA A 149 -1.94 -8.75 1.29
N LEU A 150 -0.99 -8.46 0.40
CA LEU A 150 -1.26 -7.79 -0.88
C LEU A 150 -2.18 -8.64 -1.77
N GLY A 151 -1.92 -9.95 -1.88
CA GLY A 151 -2.80 -10.85 -2.64
C GLY A 151 -4.20 -10.95 -2.04
N GLN A 152 -4.30 -11.01 -0.71
CA GLN A 152 -5.59 -10.96 -0.02
C GLN A 152 -6.31 -9.63 -0.26
N ALA A 153 -5.60 -8.50 -0.34
CA ALA A 153 -6.18 -7.21 -0.67
C ALA A 153 -6.83 -7.23 -2.06
N VAL A 154 -6.16 -7.80 -3.07
CA VAL A 154 -6.71 -7.98 -4.43
C VAL A 154 -7.99 -8.83 -4.38
N VAL A 155 -7.94 -10.02 -3.76
CA VAL A 155 -9.12 -10.90 -3.67
C VAL A 155 -10.29 -10.21 -2.96
N THR A 156 -10.02 -9.54 -1.84
CA THR A 156 -11.04 -8.80 -1.10
C THR A 156 -11.62 -7.68 -1.97
N PHE A 157 -10.78 -6.90 -2.65
CA PHE A 157 -11.22 -5.85 -3.57
C PHE A 157 -12.14 -6.40 -4.65
N LEU A 158 -11.70 -7.43 -5.39
CA LEU A 158 -12.50 -8.06 -6.45
C LEU A 158 -13.85 -8.57 -5.90
N SER A 159 -13.83 -9.27 -4.76
CA SER A 159 -15.05 -9.81 -4.14
C SER A 159 -16.08 -8.75 -3.74
N ARG A 160 -15.62 -7.53 -3.39
CA ARG A 160 -16.49 -6.42 -2.99
C ARG A 160 -16.96 -5.59 -4.18
N VAL A 161 -16.21 -5.60 -5.28
CA VAL A 161 -16.48 -4.77 -6.47
C VAL A 161 -17.35 -5.49 -7.49
N ILE A 162 -17.13 -6.79 -7.71
CA ILE A 162 -17.90 -7.60 -8.68
C ILE A 162 -19.43 -7.47 -8.47
N PRO A 163 -19.97 -7.53 -7.23
CA PRO A 163 -21.41 -7.37 -7.00
C PRO A 163 -21.96 -5.97 -7.33
N CYS A 164 -21.10 -4.97 -7.52
CA CYS A 164 -21.47 -3.60 -7.85
C CYS A 164 -21.42 -3.30 -9.36
N LEU A 165 -21.15 -4.31 -10.19
CA LEU A 165 -21.04 -4.22 -11.65
C LEU A 165 -22.27 -4.82 -12.35
N PRO A 166 -22.55 -4.42 -13.60
CA PRO A 166 -23.54 -5.10 -14.44
C PRO A 166 -23.17 -6.56 -14.72
N ALA A 167 -24.07 -7.34 -15.32
CA ALA A 167 -23.83 -8.75 -15.62
C ALA A 167 -22.64 -9.00 -16.57
N GLN A 168 -22.29 -8.03 -17.40
CA GLN A 168 -21.14 -8.05 -18.30
C GLN A 168 -20.34 -6.77 -18.10
N PHE A 169 -19.04 -6.89 -17.90
CA PHE A 169 -18.13 -5.76 -17.68
C PHE A 169 -16.74 -6.11 -18.20
N SER A 170 -15.96 -5.09 -18.55
CA SER A 170 -14.52 -5.24 -18.83
C SER A 170 -13.70 -5.18 -17.54
N VAL A 171 -12.45 -5.67 -17.59
CA VAL A 171 -11.47 -5.48 -16.50
C VAL A 171 -11.30 -4.01 -16.15
N LYS A 172 -11.28 -3.15 -17.17
CA LYS A 172 -11.25 -1.69 -17.00
C LYS A 172 -12.44 -1.16 -16.20
N ASP A 173 -13.66 -1.61 -16.51
CA ASP A 173 -14.86 -1.20 -15.77
C ASP A 173 -14.78 -1.64 -14.31
N LEU A 174 -14.29 -2.86 -14.07
CA LEU A 174 -14.09 -3.39 -12.73
C LEU A 174 -13.16 -2.50 -11.90
N TRP A 175 -11.97 -2.20 -12.41
CA TRP A 175 -10.99 -1.42 -11.66
C TRP A 175 -11.39 0.04 -11.51
N LEU A 176 -11.92 0.68 -12.57
CA LEU A 176 -12.40 2.05 -12.47
C LEU A 176 -13.55 2.18 -11.47
N LYS A 177 -14.51 1.26 -11.50
CA LYS A 177 -15.62 1.25 -10.54
C LYS A 177 -15.12 1.01 -9.12
N GLY A 178 -14.29 0.00 -8.92
CA GLY A 178 -13.79 -0.37 -7.60
C GLY A 178 -12.91 0.69 -6.96
N LEU A 179 -12.00 1.29 -7.73
CA LEU A 179 -11.17 2.39 -7.27
C LEU A 179 -12.02 3.64 -6.97
N SER A 180 -12.98 3.97 -7.84
CA SER A 180 -13.92 5.08 -7.62
C SER A 180 -14.71 4.90 -6.31
N LEU A 181 -15.26 3.71 -6.06
CA LEU A 181 -15.96 3.39 -4.81
C LEU A 181 -15.03 3.49 -3.59
N SER A 182 -13.80 3.00 -3.73
CA SER A 182 -12.81 3.02 -2.66
C SER A 182 -12.39 4.44 -2.28
N TYR A 183 -12.11 5.30 -3.26
CA TYR A 183 -11.75 6.71 -3.02
C TYR A 183 -12.91 7.55 -2.52
N ARG A 184 -14.15 7.28 -2.94
CA ARG A 184 -15.35 7.97 -2.43
C ARG A 184 -15.61 7.72 -0.94
N ALA A 185 -15.12 6.61 -0.40
CA ALA A 185 -15.22 6.29 1.01
C ALA A 185 -14.13 6.98 1.85
N GLU A 186 -13.14 7.63 1.24
CA GLU A 186 -12.10 8.40 1.94
C GLU A 186 -12.56 9.85 2.19
N LEU A 187 -12.15 10.43 3.33
CA LEU A 187 -12.45 11.82 3.73
C LEU A 187 -12.01 12.87 2.70
N ARG A 188 -11.09 12.51 1.80
CA ARG A 188 -10.70 13.30 0.64
C ARG A 188 -10.89 12.46 -0.63
N ALA A 189 -12.08 12.54 -1.22
CA ALA A 189 -12.37 11.88 -2.48
C ALA A 189 -11.46 12.43 -3.60
N GLU A 190 -10.68 11.55 -4.22
CA GLU A 190 -9.93 11.89 -5.44
C GLU A 190 -10.89 12.05 -6.63
N ARG A 191 -10.56 12.97 -7.55
CA ARG A 191 -11.41 13.25 -8.71
C ARG A 191 -11.43 12.07 -9.70
N PRO A 192 -12.56 11.78 -10.38
CA PRO A 192 -12.67 10.67 -11.32
C PRO A 192 -11.60 10.65 -12.44
N GLU A 193 -11.15 11.82 -12.89
CA GLU A 193 -10.12 11.94 -13.93
C GLU A 193 -8.76 11.42 -13.45
N LYS A 194 -8.46 11.58 -12.16
CA LYS A 194 -7.28 10.98 -11.54
C LYS A 194 -7.40 9.46 -11.50
N VAL A 195 -8.58 8.91 -11.21
CA VAL A 195 -8.81 7.45 -11.20
C VAL A 195 -8.63 6.84 -12.59
N ALA A 196 -9.08 7.52 -13.65
CA ALA A 196 -8.84 7.11 -15.02
C ALA A 196 -7.33 7.11 -15.37
N GLY A 197 -6.59 8.14 -14.95
CA GLY A 197 -5.13 8.19 -15.10
C GLY A 197 -4.40 7.11 -14.30
N LEU A 198 -4.93 6.71 -13.13
CA LEU A 198 -4.38 5.60 -12.32
C LEU A 198 -4.48 4.26 -13.06
N PHE A 199 -5.60 4.00 -13.73
CA PHE A 199 -5.77 2.79 -14.52
C PHE A 199 -4.81 2.78 -15.73
N GLN A 200 -4.77 3.88 -16.49
CA GLN A 200 -3.94 3.98 -17.70
C GLN A 200 -2.44 3.83 -17.42
N ALA A 201 -1.95 4.33 -16.29
CA ALA A 201 -0.53 4.23 -15.93
C ALA A 201 -0.10 2.81 -15.51
N SER A 202 -1.02 1.87 -15.33
CA SER A 202 -0.72 0.51 -14.86
C SER A 202 -1.69 -0.54 -15.42
N SER A 203 -2.18 -0.33 -16.65
CA SER A 203 -3.17 -1.21 -17.31
C SER A 203 -2.71 -2.66 -17.31
N ASP A 204 -1.46 -2.92 -17.67
CA ASP A 204 -0.89 -4.26 -17.78
C ASP A 204 -0.96 -5.01 -16.44
N TYR A 205 -0.70 -4.31 -15.33
CA TYR A 205 -0.84 -4.91 -14.01
C TYR A 205 -2.29 -5.30 -13.71
N TYR A 206 -3.25 -4.40 -13.98
CA TYR A 206 -4.66 -4.65 -13.69
C TYR A 206 -5.25 -5.76 -14.55
N GLU A 207 -4.79 -5.89 -15.79
CA GLU A 207 -5.16 -6.97 -16.70
C GLU A 207 -4.55 -8.31 -16.29
N GLU A 208 -3.28 -8.35 -15.91
CA GLU A 208 -2.62 -9.61 -15.51
C GLU A 208 -3.02 -10.12 -14.12
N ILE A 209 -3.41 -9.22 -13.19
CA ILE A 209 -3.76 -9.60 -11.80
C ILE A 209 -5.21 -10.10 -11.65
N THR A 210 -6.09 -9.85 -12.64
CA THR A 210 -7.52 -10.17 -12.62
C THR A 210 -7.81 -11.45 -13.37
#